data_AF-A0A314L5G8-F1
#
_entry.id   AF-A0A314L5G8-F1
#
_cell.length_a   1.000
_cell.length_b   1.000
_cell.length_c   1.000
_cell.angle_alpha   90.00
_cell.angle_beta   90.00
_cell.angle_gamma   90.00
#
_symmetry.space_group_name_H-M   'P 1'
#
loop_
_entity.id
_entity.type
_entity.pdbx_description
1 polymer ?
#
loop_
_entity_poly.entity_id
_entity_poly.type
_entity_poly.pdbx_seq_one_letter_code
_entity_poly.pdbx_strand_id
1 'polypeptide(L)'
;MGGRIDRSINRSKGPYVFRMTGQNYHHIGSLLPESGKNPQFAQLYIYDTENEIYNRMNSLLHEEIDPKIVQGLSEMLDEHNILAKTFRMARDRYKQHPESVFRLRLLSDRTRYGRQYNIPTASEVARLIIGDL
;
A
#
# COMPACT_ATOMS: atom_id res chain seq x y z
N MET A 1 -8.41 6.61 -2.13
CA MET A 1 -9.18 6.37 -0.88
C MET A 1 -10.51 5.75 -1.25
N GLY A 2 -11.04 4.86 -0.42
CA GLY A 2 -12.36 4.23 -0.59
C GLY A 2 -13.24 4.40 0.65
N GLY A 3 -14.54 4.36 0.46
CA GLY A 3 -15.54 4.53 1.52
C GLY A 3 -16.95 4.58 0.93
N ARG A 4 -17.98 4.54 1.78
CA ARG A 4 -19.37 4.60 1.31
C ARG A 4 -19.75 6.04 1.00
N ILE A 5 -19.95 6.36 -0.28
CA ILE A 5 -20.38 7.69 -0.70
C ILE A 5 -21.89 7.82 -0.50
N ASP A 6 -22.30 8.85 0.23
CA ASP A 6 -23.70 9.20 0.39
C ASP A 6 -24.14 10.18 -0.69
N ARG A 7 -24.98 9.67 -1.60
CA ARG A 7 -25.50 10.42 -2.74
C ARG A 7 -26.86 11.06 -2.45
N SER A 8 -27.47 10.85 -1.28
CA SER A 8 -28.85 11.29 -1.02
C SER A 8 -28.97 12.78 -0.69
N ILE A 9 -27.84 13.46 -0.44
CA ILE A 9 -27.79 14.82 0.10
C ILE A 9 -27.96 15.94 -0.92
N ASN A 10 -27.46 15.76 -2.15
CA ASN A 10 -27.44 16.81 -3.18
C ASN A 10 -28.77 16.87 -3.96
N ARG A 11 -29.89 16.77 -3.26
CA ARG A 11 -31.25 16.76 -3.85
C ARG A 11 -31.91 18.14 -3.87
N SER A 12 -31.32 19.15 -3.23
CA SER A 12 -31.82 20.52 -3.18
C SER A 12 -30.93 21.47 -3.98
N LYS A 13 -31.42 22.68 -4.29
CA LYS A 13 -30.69 23.75 -5.02
C LYS A 13 -29.59 24.44 -4.17
N GLY A 14 -28.97 23.71 -3.25
CA GLY A 14 -27.88 24.22 -2.41
C GLY A 14 -26.49 23.94 -3.00
N PRO A 15 -25.43 24.47 -2.37
CA PRO A 15 -24.06 24.11 -2.71
C PRO A 15 -23.83 22.60 -2.65
N TYR A 16 -23.02 22.08 -3.57
CA TYR A 16 -22.71 20.66 -3.62
C TYR A 16 -21.94 20.23 -2.36
N VAL A 17 -22.43 19.19 -1.70
CA VAL A 17 -21.79 18.59 -0.53
C VAL A 17 -21.31 17.19 -0.89
N PHE A 18 -20.02 16.91 -0.69
CA PHE A 18 -19.50 15.55 -0.76
C PHE A 18 -19.57 14.92 0.63
N ARG A 19 -20.39 13.87 0.80
CA ARG A 19 -20.50 13.14 2.06
C ARG A 19 -20.08 11.69 1.88
N MET A 20 -19.18 11.24 2.76
CA MET A 20 -18.71 9.86 2.83
C MET A 20 -18.94 9.36 4.27
N THR A 21 -19.51 8.16 4.40
CA THR A 21 -19.93 7.59 5.69
C THR A 21 -19.34 6.19 5.90
N GLY A 22 -19.36 5.71 7.14
CA GLY A 22 -18.79 4.42 7.53
C GLY A 22 -17.26 4.47 7.72
N GLN A 23 -16.61 3.30 7.65
CA GLN A 23 -15.15 3.21 7.72
C GLN A 23 -14.52 3.52 6.36
N ASN A 24 -13.72 4.58 6.33
CA ASN A 24 -12.91 4.93 5.17
C ASN A 24 -11.60 4.13 5.20
N TYR A 25 -11.14 3.71 4.03
CA TYR A 25 -9.92 2.92 3.88
C TYR A 25 -9.04 3.47 2.76
N HIS A 26 -7.75 3.16 2.85
CA HIS A 26 -6.82 3.41 1.77
C HIS A 26 -7.00 2.33 0.70
N HIS A 27 -7.30 2.76 -0.52
CA HIS A 27 -7.29 1.90 -1.69
C HIS A 27 -6.00 2.20 -2.45
N ILE A 28 -5.02 1.33 -2.26
CA ILE A 28 -3.77 1.35 -3.03
C ILE A 28 -4.07 0.61 -4.34
N GLY A 29 -3.55 1.14 -5.45
CA GLY A 29 -3.72 0.54 -6.76
C GLY A 29 -3.00 -0.81 -6.90
N SER A 30 -2.80 -1.26 -8.15
CA SER A 30 -2.11 -2.51 -8.42
C SER A 30 -0.76 -2.59 -7.70
N LEU A 31 -0.51 -3.74 -7.07
CA LEU A 31 0.77 -4.06 -6.42
C LEU A 31 1.87 -4.44 -7.42
N LEU A 32 1.51 -4.57 -8.71
CA LEU A 32 2.42 -4.75 -9.83
C LEU A 32 2.36 -3.51 -10.73
N PRO A 33 3.49 -3.10 -11.33
CA PRO A 33 3.48 -2.06 -12.34
C PRO A 33 2.66 -2.47 -13.56
N GLU A 34 2.09 -1.48 -14.25
CA GLU A 34 1.53 -1.70 -15.58
C GLU A 34 2.64 -2.05 -16.56
N SER A 35 2.31 -2.80 -17.61
CA SER A 35 3.28 -3.20 -18.63
C SER A 35 4.00 -1.97 -19.22
N GLY A 36 5.33 -1.99 -19.20
CA GLY A 36 6.17 -0.90 -19.70
C GLY A 36 6.33 0.31 -18.76
N LYS A 37 5.76 0.29 -17.55
CA LYS A 37 5.97 1.35 -16.55
C LYS A 37 6.95 0.92 -15.46
N ASN A 38 7.74 1.87 -14.98
CA ASN A 38 8.61 1.67 -13.84
C ASN A 38 7.80 1.45 -12.56
N PRO A 39 8.22 0.54 -11.66
CA PRO A 39 7.57 0.33 -10.38
C PRO A 39 7.67 1.58 -9.48
N GLN A 40 6.60 1.88 -8.75
CA GLN A 40 6.56 3.02 -7.83
C GLN A 40 5.92 2.64 -6.48
N PHE A 41 6.28 3.37 -5.44
CA PHE A 41 5.72 3.23 -4.09
C PHE A 41 5.77 1.78 -3.58
N ALA A 42 4.62 1.18 -3.24
CA ALA A 42 4.53 -0.17 -2.70
C ALA A 42 4.96 -1.26 -3.70
N GLN A 43 4.91 -0.99 -5.01
CA GLN A 43 5.31 -1.94 -6.05
C GLN A 43 6.81 -2.31 -5.94
N LEU A 44 7.63 -1.40 -5.40
CA LEU A 44 9.06 -1.60 -5.19
C LEU A 44 9.38 -2.72 -4.19
N TYR A 45 8.42 -3.13 -3.36
CA TYR A 45 8.60 -4.26 -2.43
C TYR A 45 8.27 -5.63 -3.05
N ILE A 46 7.62 -5.64 -4.22
CA ILE A 46 7.01 -6.84 -4.83
C ILE A 46 7.62 -7.13 -6.21
N TYR A 47 7.71 -6.13 -7.07
CA TYR A 47 8.20 -6.26 -8.44
C TYR A 47 9.73 -6.32 -8.47
N ASP A 48 10.28 -7.24 -9.28
CA ASP A 48 11.70 -7.41 -9.60
C ASP A 48 12.64 -7.04 -8.43
N THR A 49 12.59 -7.86 -7.38
CA THR A 49 13.36 -7.60 -6.16
C THR A 49 14.85 -7.86 -6.33
N GLU A 50 15.27 -8.48 -7.42
CA GLU A 50 16.70 -8.67 -7.73
C GLU A 50 17.33 -7.32 -8.11
N ASN A 51 16.57 -6.46 -8.81
CA ASN A 51 17.00 -5.10 -9.18
C ASN A 51 16.35 -4.02 -8.30
N GLU A 52 15.94 -4.34 -7.07
CA GLU A 52 15.16 -3.42 -6.23
C GLU A 52 15.86 -2.08 -5.98
N ILE A 53 17.17 -2.10 -5.70
CA ILE A 53 17.94 -0.88 -5.43
C ILE A 53 17.95 0.03 -6.66
N TYR A 54 18.19 -0.54 -7.84
CA TYR A 54 18.16 0.19 -9.09
C TYR A 54 16.75 0.73 -9.39
N ASN A 55 15.72 -0.10 -9.20
CA ASN A 55 14.31 0.30 -9.37
C ASN A 55 13.93 1.45 -8.43
N ARG A 56 14.39 1.42 -7.17
CA ARG A 56 14.19 2.49 -6.19
C ARG A 56 14.90 3.77 -6.63
N MET A 57 16.16 3.69 -7.03
CA MET A 57 16.92 4.84 -7.52
C MET A 57 16.25 5.48 -8.74
N ASN A 58 15.86 4.67 -9.73
CA ASN A 58 15.15 5.15 -10.92
C ASN A 58 13.77 5.76 -10.63
N SER A 59 13.12 5.34 -9.55
CA SER A 59 11.85 5.94 -9.12
C SER A 59 12.03 7.33 -8.49
N LEU A 60 13.26 7.67 -8.08
CA LEU A 60 13.59 8.95 -7.46
C LEU A 60 14.10 9.92 -8.54
N LEU A 61 13.53 11.11 -8.58
CA LEU A 61 13.80 12.13 -9.61
C LEU A 61 15.17 12.83 -9.48
N HIS A 62 16.14 12.24 -8.76
CA HIS A 62 17.42 12.88 -8.44
C HIS A 62 18.61 12.06 -8.94
N GLU A 63 19.59 12.74 -9.52
CA GLU A 63 20.63 12.11 -10.34
C GLU A 63 21.86 11.58 -9.58
N GLU A 64 21.96 11.75 -8.26
CA GLU A 64 23.13 11.26 -7.50
C GLU A 64 22.75 10.71 -6.13
N ILE A 65 22.18 9.51 -6.10
CA ILE A 65 21.88 8.80 -4.85
C ILE A 65 22.89 7.67 -4.67
N ASP A 66 23.54 7.60 -3.50
CA ASP A 66 24.44 6.49 -3.16
C ASP A 66 23.62 5.20 -2.98
N PRO A 67 23.88 4.14 -3.79
CA PRO A 67 23.20 2.86 -3.66
C PRO A 67 23.31 2.25 -2.26
N LYS A 68 24.41 2.50 -1.53
CA LYS A 68 24.62 1.98 -0.17
C LYS A 68 23.62 2.58 0.83
N ILE A 69 23.27 3.86 0.66
CA ILE A 69 22.26 4.51 1.51
C ILE A 69 20.89 3.89 1.25
N VAL A 70 20.53 3.69 -0.02
CA VAL A 70 19.27 3.06 -0.40
C VAL A 70 19.18 1.63 0.14
N GLN A 71 20.28 0.88 0.06
CA GLN A 71 20.38 -0.46 0.61
C GLN A 71 20.19 -0.47 2.13
N GLY A 72 20.95 0.35 2.87
CA GLY A 72 20.84 0.42 4.33
C GLY A 72 19.44 0.82 4.82
N LEU A 73 18.79 1.75 4.13
CA LEU A 73 17.40 2.12 4.43
C LEU A 73 16.41 0.99 4.13
N SER A 74 16.64 0.23 3.05
CA SER A 74 15.80 -0.90 2.68
C SER A 74 15.90 -2.02 3.72
N GLU A 75 17.12 -2.34 4.16
CA GLU A 75 17.38 -3.33 5.21
C GLU A 75 16.76 -2.92 6.55
N MET A 76 16.94 -1.67 6.97
CA MET A 76 16.30 -1.12 8.18
C MET A 76 14.77 -1.22 8.13
N LEU A 77 14.16 -0.93 6.98
CA LEU A 77 12.71 -1.03 6.80
C LEU A 77 12.26 -2.50 6.83
N ASP A 78 12.98 -3.40 6.19
CA ASP A 78 12.66 -4.83 6.21
C ASP A 78 12.78 -5.41 7.63
N GLU A 79 13.71 -4.91 8.45
CA GLU A 79 13.89 -5.34 9.83
C GLU A 79 12.81 -4.80 10.77
N HIS A 80 12.48 -3.51 10.69
CA HIS A 80 11.65 -2.85 11.72
C HIS A 80 10.23 -2.53 11.28
N ASN A 81 9.96 -2.39 9.98
CA ASN A 81 8.66 -1.94 9.49
C ASN A 81 7.73 -3.11 9.18
N ILE A 82 6.68 -3.27 9.99
CA ILE A 82 5.66 -4.32 9.80
C ILE A 82 4.93 -4.24 8.46
N LEU A 83 4.79 -3.03 7.90
CA LEU A 83 4.19 -2.85 6.58
C LEU A 83 5.13 -3.35 5.48
N ALA A 84 6.43 -3.06 5.58
CA ALA A 84 7.42 -3.60 4.64
C ALA A 84 7.38 -5.14 4.66
N LYS A 85 7.43 -5.75 5.85
CA LYS A 85 7.29 -7.22 6.03
C LYS A 85 6.00 -7.76 5.40
N THR A 86 4.89 -7.05 5.57
CA THR A 86 3.61 -7.42 4.95
C THR A 86 3.69 -7.45 3.42
N PHE A 87 4.30 -6.43 2.80
CA PHE A 87 4.49 -6.43 1.35
C PHE A 87 5.47 -7.53 0.89
N ARG A 88 6.51 -7.83 1.68
CA ARG A 88 7.42 -8.98 1.42
C ARG A 88 6.68 -10.32 1.45
N MET A 89 5.77 -10.51 2.40
CA MET A 89 4.92 -11.72 2.43
C MET A 89 4.01 -11.82 1.20
N ALA A 90 3.44 -10.69 0.75
CA ALA A 90 2.63 -10.66 -0.46
C ALA A 90 3.46 -11.00 -1.71
N ARG A 91 4.70 -10.51 -1.80
CA ARG A 91 5.68 -10.88 -2.84
C ARG A 91 5.94 -12.37 -2.86
N ASP A 92 6.29 -12.96 -1.71
CA ASP A 92 6.68 -14.37 -1.64
C ASP A 92 5.52 -15.28 -2.03
N ARG A 93 4.30 -14.92 -1.64
CA ARG A 93 3.06 -15.59 -2.07
C ARG A 93 2.83 -15.49 -3.58
N TYR A 94 3.03 -14.31 -4.15
CA TYR A 94 2.90 -14.09 -5.59
C TYR A 94 3.93 -14.91 -6.38
N LYS A 95 5.19 -14.98 -5.93
CA LYS A 95 6.23 -15.81 -6.56
C LYS A 95 5.89 -17.30 -6.54
N GLN A 96 5.20 -17.77 -5.50
CA GLN A 96 4.78 -19.18 -5.39
C GLN A 96 3.57 -19.52 -6.26
N HIS A 97 2.64 -18.57 -6.45
CA HIS A 97 1.37 -18.81 -7.17
C HIS A 97 1.01 -17.59 -8.04
N PRO A 98 1.74 -17.34 -9.14
CA PRO A 98 1.58 -16.12 -9.96
C PRO A 98 0.20 -16.01 -10.62
N GLU A 99 -0.48 -17.12 -10.87
CA GLU A 99 -1.83 -17.21 -11.43
C GLU A 99 -2.95 -16.83 -10.45
N SER A 100 -2.65 -16.71 -9.16
CA SER A 100 -3.65 -16.40 -8.14
C SER A 100 -3.87 -14.89 -8.01
N VAL A 101 -5.14 -14.47 -8.00
CA VAL A 101 -5.50 -13.08 -7.69
C VAL A 101 -5.45 -12.88 -6.18
N PHE A 102 -4.60 -11.96 -5.73
CA PHE A 102 -4.45 -11.62 -4.32
C PHE A 102 -4.93 -10.20 -4.03
N ARG A 103 -5.59 -10.04 -2.88
CA ARG A 103 -5.92 -8.74 -2.31
C ARG A 103 -5.27 -8.58 -0.95
N LEU A 104 -4.39 -7.59 -0.83
CA LEU A 104 -3.80 -7.20 0.45
C LEU A 104 -4.71 -6.20 1.15
N ARG A 105 -5.12 -6.50 2.39
CA ARG A 105 -5.88 -5.57 3.24
C ARG A 105 -5.08 -5.25 4.50
N LEU A 106 -4.73 -3.99 4.66
CA LEU A 106 -4.19 -3.44 5.91
C LEU A 106 -5.38 -3.01 6.77
N LEU A 107 -5.64 -3.75 7.85
CA LEU A 107 -6.73 -3.43 8.77
C LEU A 107 -6.18 -2.53 9.87
N SER A 108 -6.83 -1.39 10.12
CA SER A 108 -6.50 -0.53 11.25
C SER A 108 -7.55 -0.72 12.34
N ASP A 109 -7.14 -1.21 13.52
CA ASP A 109 -8.04 -1.30 14.66
C ASP A 109 -8.22 0.10 15.28
N ARG A 110 -9.27 0.79 14.84
CA ARG A 110 -9.62 2.14 15.32
C ARG A 110 -10.37 2.13 16.65
N THR A 111 -10.59 0.98 17.28
CA THR A 111 -11.43 0.87 18.48
C THR A 111 -10.84 1.59 19.70
N ARG A 112 -9.54 1.89 19.73
CA ARG A 112 -8.90 2.43 20.95
C ARG A 112 -8.72 3.94 20.97
N TYR A 113 -8.37 4.62 19.87
CA TYR A 113 -8.13 6.07 19.89
C TYR A 113 -8.43 6.73 18.54
N GLY A 114 -9.50 7.52 18.48
CA GLY A 114 -9.91 8.33 17.33
C GLY A 114 -9.07 9.59 17.14
N ARG A 115 -7.73 9.47 17.08
CA ARG A 115 -6.84 10.60 16.78
C ARG A 115 -6.12 10.41 15.43
N GLN A 116 -5.88 11.55 14.80
CA GLN A 116 -5.49 11.72 13.39
C GLN A 116 -4.08 11.22 13.03
N TYR A 117 -3.29 10.78 14.03
CA TYR A 117 -1.95 10.21 13.86
C TYR A 117 -1.78 9.05 14.84
N ASN A 118 -2.13 7.84 14.43
CA ASN A 118 -1.73 6.65 15.16
C ASN A 118 -0.47 6.08 14.51
N ILE A 119 0.52 5.77 15.35
CA ILE A 119 1.65 4.90 15.01
C ILE A 119 1.04 3.52 14.68
N PRO A 120 1.49 2.80 13.62
CA PRO A 120 1.02 1.45 13.36
C PRO A 120 1.37 0.54 14.54
N THR A 121 0.42 0.29 15.44
CA THR A 121 0.60 -0.65 16.53
C THR A 121 0.19 -2.03 16.04
N ALA A 122 0.91 -3.08 16.47
CA ALA A 122 0.82 -4.47 16.02
C ALA A 122 -0.58 -5.12 15.92
N SER A 123 -1.66 -4.45 16.35
CA SER A 123 -3.05 -4.84 16.12
C SER A 123 -3.54 -4.55 14.68
N GLU A 124 -2.73 -3.90 13.84
CA GLU A 124 -3.01 -3.76 12.41
C GLU A 124 -2.70 -5.07 11.66
N VAL A 125 -3.64 -6.02 11.70
CA VAL A 125 -3.47 -7.32 11.05
C VAL A 125 -3.64 -7.16 9.55
N ALA A 126 -2.54 -7.24 8.81
CA ALA A 126 -2.59 -7.39 7.37
C ALA A 126 -3.11 -8.79 6.99
N ARG A 127 -4.12 -8.86 6.13
CA ARG A 127 -4.65 -10.13 5.62
C ARG A 127 -4.49 -10.18 4.11
N LEU A 128 -3.88 -11.26 3.61
CA LEU A 128 -3.86 -11.61 2.20
C LEU A 128 -5.07 -12.51 1.91
N ILE A 129 -5.92 -12.08 0.97
CA ILE A 129 -7.12 -12.82 0.53
C ILE A 129 -6.86 -13.32 -0.89
N ILE A 130 -7.19 -14.58 -1.16
CA ILE A 130 -7.10 -15.21 -2.50
C ILE A 130 -8.51 -15.21 -3.10
N GLY A 131 -8.68 -14.70 -4.33
CA GLY A 131 -9.94 -14.73 -5.08
C GLY A 131 -10.84 -13.48 -4.94
N ASP A 132 -11.87 -13.43 -5.79
CA ASP A 132 -12.94 -12.42 -5.75
C ASP A 132 -13.93 -12.73 -4.63
N LEU A 133 -14.45 -11.68 -3.98
CA LEU A 133 -15.49 -11.78 -2.96
C LEU A 133 -16.82 -11.31 -3.55
#